data_AF-A0A7W7PCG6-F1
#
_entry.id   AF-A0A7W7PCG6-F1
#
_cell.length_a   1.000
_cell.length_b   1.000
_cell.length_c   1.000
_cell.angle_alpha   90.00
_cell.angle_beta   90.00
_cell.angle_gamma   90.00
#
_symmetry.space_group_name_H-M   'P 1'
#
loop_
_entity.id
_entity.type
_entity.pdbx_description
1 polymer ?
#
loop_
_entity_poly.entity_id
_entity_poly.type
_entity_poly.pdbx_seq_one_letter_code
_entity_poly.pdbx_strand_id
1 'polypeptide(L)'
;MFEIRVICTEPDAPEIAKALNAAFTTSTVRQRTRDGRRVRLYVTADHRPDTTPSTAEEPYADAPPIVAEMADVLTLALRLHQGDRYRPASDGYAPVIDREYRLRKAVLLDRVALSEGEPWAPEVGADAEWVAEEAAVTFTSADHLDGFGAGPMPPEVAYQQGAYREYVRQEYAAWRRHGHDRLWHCTCDEVTEGPCPAHPKPDF
;
A
#
# COMPACT_ATOMS: atom_id res chain seq x y z
N MET A 1 -3.74 23.51 -11.40
CA MET A 1 -2.81 24.65 -11.25
C MET A 1 -3.29 25.62 -10.19
N PHE A 2 -2.47 25.85 -9.17
CA PHE A 2 -2.70 26.84 -8.11
C PHE A 2 -1.40 27.55 -7.72
N GLU A 3 -1.49 28.63 -6.96
CA GLU A 3 -0.34 29.43 -6.54
C GLU A 3 -0.13 29.33 -5.02
N ILE A 4 1.04 28.87 -4.60
CA ILE A 4 1.46 28.82 -3.20
C ILE A 4 2.29 30.06 -2.90
N ARG A 5 1.92 30.76 -1.81
CA ARG A 5 2.62 31.95 -1.31
C ARG A 5 3.09 31.71 0.11
N VAL A 6 4.41 31.64 0.30
CA VAL A 6 5.02 31.45 1.63
C VAL A 6 5.80 32.69 2.02
N ILE A 7 5.63 33.13 3.27
CA ILE A 7 6.44 34.18 3.87
C ILE A 7 7.33 33.52 4.91
N CYS A 8 8.63 33.46 4.66
CA CYS A 8 9.61 32.81 5.53
C CYS A 8 10.82 33.71 5.77
N THR A 9 11.77 33.24 6.59
CA THR A 9 13.08 33.90 6.67
C THR A 9 13.97 33.46 5.49
N GLU A 10 15.02 34.22 5.21
CA GLU A 10 15.94 33.90 4.12
C GLU A 10 16.67 32.56 4.31
N PRO A 11 17.11 32.17 5.53
CA PRO A 11 17.67 30.84 5.77
C PRO A 11 16.71 29.68 5.53
N ASP A 12 15.40 29.87 5.75
CA ASP A 12 14.40 28.80 5.61
C ASP A 12 13.97 28.58 4.15
N ALA A 13 14.23 29.54 3.27
CA ALA A 13 13.73 29.54 1.91
C ALA A 13 14.14 28.30 1.09
N PRO A 14 15.40 27.79 1.16
CA PRO A 14 15.81 26.59 0.43
C PRO A 14 15.09 25.32 0.88
N GLU A 15 14.93 25.13 2.20
CA GLU A 15 14.26 23.95 2.76
C GLU A 15 12.77 23.95 2.44
N ILE A 16 12.12 25.11 2.53
CA ILE A 16 10.72 25.26 2.13
C ILE A 16 10.55 24.98 0.63
N ALA A 17 11.43 25.51 -0.21
CA ALA A 17 11.38 25.23 -1.65
C ALA A 17 11.58 23.73 -1.96
N LYS A 18 12.51 23.07 -1.26
CA LYS A 18 12.74 21.63 -1.37
C LYS A 18 11.51 20.81 -0.99
N ALA A 19 10.88 21.13 0.15
CA ALA A 19 9.66 20.46 0.60
C ALA A 19 8.50 20.66 -0.39
N LEU A 20 8.33 21.87 -0.93
CA LEU A 20 7.30 22.15 -1.95
C LEU A 20 7.55 21.38 -3.25
N ASN A 21 8.79 21.27 -3.70
CA ASN A 21 9.16 20.51 -4.90
C ASN A 21 9.00 18.99 -4.70
N ALA A 22 9.09 18.49 -3.46
CA ALA A 22 8.83 17.09 -3.16
C ALA A 22 7.33 16.77 -3.20
N ALA A 23 6.49 17.68 -2.69
CA ALA A 23 5.06 17.48 -2.57
C ALA A 23 4.27 17.76 -3.87
N PHE A 24 4.71 18.72 -4.68
CA PHE A 24 3.97 19.18 -5.86
C PHE A 24 4.82 19.13 -7.13
N THR A 25 4.14 19.11 -8.28
CA THR A 25 4.81 19.47 -9.54
C THR A 25 4.92 20.99 -9.57
N THR A 26 6.09 21.52 -9.24
CA THR A 26 6.32 22.96 -9.11
C THR A 26 7.03 23.53 -10.33
N SER A 27 6.69 24.77 -10.65
CA SER A 27 7.52 25.62 -11.50
C SER A 27 8.71 26.20 -10.71
N THR A 28 9.63 26.88 -11.41
CA THR A 28 10.73 27.60 -10.77
C THR A 28 10.21 28.58 -9.72
N VAL A 29 10.66 28.40 -8.47
CA VAL A 29 10.30 29.26 -7.32
C VAL A 29 10.76 30.69 -7.58
N ARG A 30 9.84 31.66 -7.53
CA ARG A 30 10.16 33.07 -7.64
C ARG A 30 10.24 33.70 -6.27
N GLN A 31 11.30 34.45 -6.02
CA GLN A 31 11.56 35.09 -4.74
C GLN A 31 11.41 36.62 -4.84
N ARG A 32 10.75 37.23 -3.86
CA ARG A 32 10.76 38.69 -3.69
C ARG A 32 11.00 39.07 -2.24
N THR A 33 11.97 39.96 -2.02
CA THR A 33 12.32 40.50 -0.71
C THR A 33 11.87 41.96 -0.68
N ARG A 34 10.99 42.36 0.26
CA ARG A 34 10.48 43.74 0.36
C ARG A 34 11.13 44.54 1.49
N ASP A 35 11.57 43.83 2.53
CA ASP A 35 11.83 44.38 3.86
C ASP A 35 13.14 43.85 4.48
N GLY A 36 13.95 43.10 3.70
CA GLY A 36 15.29 42.62 4.09
C GLY A 36 15.32 41.60 5.25
N ARG A 37 14.17 41.29 5.84
CA ARG A 37 14.03 40.34 6.98
C ARG A 37 13.16 39.14 6.66
N ARG A 38 12.27 39.26 5.68
CA ARG A 38 11.34 38.20 5.27
C ARG A 38 11.36 38.07 3.76
N VAL A 39 11.30 36.83 3.33
CA VAL A 39 11.30 36.42 1.94
C VAL A 39 9.90 35.94 1.60
N ARG A 40 9.37 36.37 0.45
CA ARG A 40 8.15 35.84 -0.12
C ARG A 40 8.48 34.91 -1.28
N LEU A 41 8.10 33.66 -1.14
CA LEU A 41 8.20 32.64 -2.19
C LEU A 41 6.85 32.56 -2.92
N TYR A 42 6.93 32.60 -4.24
CA TYR A 42 5.81 32.41 -5.15
C TYR A 42 6.07 31.16 -5.96
N VAL A 43 5.21 30.15 -5.81
CA VAL A 43 5.34 28.87 -6.50
C VAL A 43 4.03 28.60 -7.23
N THR A 44 4.08 28.53 -8.56
CA THR A 44 2.99 27.90 -9.31
C THR A 44 3.17 26.40 -9.21
N ALA A 45 2.14 25.73 -8.69
CA ALA A 45 2.11 24.31 -8.44
C ALA A 45 0.94 23.67 -9.17
N ASP A 46 1.18 22.49 -9.71
CA ASP A 46 0.15 21.54 -10.09
C ASP A 46 0.13 20.38 -9.11
N HIS A 47 -1.06 19.81 -8.92
CA HIS A 47 -1.14 18.51 -8.27
C HIS A 47 -0.25 17.56 -9.06
N ARG A 48 0.62 16.83 -8.35
CA ARG A 48 1.29 15.69 -8.95
C ARG A 48 0.17 14.76 -9.44
N PRO A 49 0.22 14.25 -10.68
CA PRO A 49 -0.75 13.26 -11.10
C PRO A 49 -0.69 12.14 -10.08
N ASP A 50 -1.83 11.91 -9.43
CA ASP A 50 -2.00 10.85 -8.46
C ASP A 50 -1.70 9.56 -9.23
N THR A 51 -0.62 8.87 -8.89
CA THR A 51 -0.35 7.53 -9.43
C THR A 51 -1.22 6.49 -8.75
N THR A 52 -2.11 6.90 -7.85
CA THR A 52 -3.25 6.11 -7.42
C THR A 52 -4.17 5.89 -8.63
N PRO A 53 -4.50 4.63 -8.94
CA PRO A 53 -5.43 4.30 -10.00
C PRO A 53 -6.73 5.11 -9.84
N SER A 54 -7.17 5.72 -10.95
CA SER A 54 -8.23 6.73 -10.99
C SER A 54 -9.64 6.13 -10.83
N THR A 55 -9.76 4.81 -10.70
CA THR A 55 -10.97 4.13 -10.25
C THR A 55 -10.60 2.99 -9.30
N ALA A 56 -11.46 2.70 -8.32
CA ALA A 56 -11.29 1.57 -7.41
C ALA A 56 -11.15 0.20 -8.13
N GLU A 57 -11.56 0.12 -9.40
CA GLU A 57 -11.54 -1.07 -10.24
C GLU A 57 -10.27 -1.26 -11.07
N GLU A 58 -9.54 -0.17 -11.39
CA GLU A 58 -8.32 -0.22 -12.21
C GLU A 58 -7.23 -1.16 -11.64
N PRO A 59 -7.02 -1.31 -10.32
CA PRO A 59 -6.13 -2.33 -9.74
C PRO A 59 -6.48 -3.77 -10.11
N TYR A 60 -7.73 -4.01 -10.51
CA TYR A 60 -8.28 -5.34 -10.78
C TYR A 60 -8.56 -5.61 -12.25
N ALA A 61 -8.17 -4.71 -13.17
CA ALA A 61 -8.42 -4.87 -14.60
C ALA A 61 -7.92 -6.21 -15.16
N ASP A 62 -6.78 -6.69 -14.66
CA ASP A 62 -6.18 -7.98 -15.07
C ASP A 62 -6.45 -9.13 -14.08
N ALA A 63 -7.33 -8.92 -13.09
CA ALA A 63 -7.62 -9.91 -12.07
C ALA A 63 -8.41 -11.09 -12.65
N PRO A 64 -8.16 -12.33 -12.19
CA PRO A 64 -8.96 -13.49 -12.61
C PRO A 64 -10.45 -13.30 -12.29
N PRO A 65 -11.39 -13.97 -12.99
CA PRO A 65 -12.80 -13.97 -12.60
C PRO A 65 -13.00 -14.34 -11.12
N ILE A 66 -14.00 -13.76 -10.45
CA ILE A 66 -14.25 -13.95 -9.01
C ILE A 66 -14.27 -15.44 -8.62
N VAL A 67 -14.95 -16.29 -9.40
CA VAL A 67 -15.04 -17.73 -9.14
C VAL A 67 -13.66 -18.43 -9.22
N ALA A 68 -12.79 -18.01 -10.14
CA ALA A 68 -11.43 -18.55 -10.24
C ALA A 68 -10.58 -18.11 -9.03
N GLU A 69 -10.70 -16.84 -8.63
CA GLU A 69 -10.01 -16.31 -7.45
C GLU A 69 -10.47 -17.02 -6.16
N MET A 70 -11.76 -17.32 -6.03
CA MET A 70 -12.30 -18.11 -4.92
C MET A 70 -11.66 -19.49 -4.82
N ALA A 71 -11.52 -20.20 -5.95
CA ALA A 71 -10.91 -21.52 -6.00
C ALA A 71 -9.42 -21.48 -5.56
N ASP A 72 -8.70 -20.44 -5.97
CA ASP A 72 -7.31 -20.25 -5.60
C ASP A 72 -7.14 -19.91 -4.11
N VAL A 73 -7.97 -19.00 -3.57
CA VAL A 73 -7.97 -18.66 -2.13
C VAL A 73 -8.27 -19.88 -1.28
N LEU A 74 -9.24 -20.71 -1.68
CA LEU A 74 -9.55 -21.96 -0.99
C LEU A 74 -8.39 -22.96 -1.06
N THR A 75 -7.70 -23.04 -2.20
CA THR A 75 -6.52 -23.89 -2.36
C THR A 75 -5.39 -23.45 -1.43
N LEU A 76 -5.14 -22.14 -1.32
CA LEU A 76 -4.16 -21.58 -0.38
C LEU A 76 -4.54 -21.87 1.08
N ALA A 77 -5.81 -21.70 1.45
CA ALA A 77 -6.30 -22.00 2.79
C ALA A 77 -6.09 -23.48 3.16
N LEU A 78 -6.36 -24.40 2.22
CA LEU A 78 -6.12 -25.83 2.42
C LEU A 78 -4.63 -26.15 2.58
N ARG A 79 -3.76 -25.51 1.78
CA ARG A 79 -2.30 -25.67 1.91
C ARG A 79 -1.79 -25.17 3.26
N LEU A 80 -2.29 -24.02 3.74
CA LEU A 80 -1.94 -23.50 5.07
C LEU A 80 -2.38 -24.47 6.17
N HIS A 81 -3.62 -24.96 6.11
CA HIS A 81 -4.13 -25.93 7.09
C HIS A 81 -3.35 -27.26 7.08
N GLN A 82 -2.89 -27.71 5.91
CA GLN A 82 -2.06 -28.90 5.78
C GLN A 82 -0.60 -28.65 6.20
N GLY A 83 -0.05 -27.47 5.94
CA GLY A 83 1.31 -27.06 6.29
C GLY A 83 1.54 -27.00 7.80
N ASP A 84 0.53 -26.53 8.55
CA ASP A 84 0.53 -26.51 10.02
C ASP A 84 0.59 -27.93 10.66
N ARG A 85 0.25 -28.97 9.88
CA ARG A 85 0.37 -30.37 10.32
C ARG A 85 1.70 -31.02 10.00
N TYR A 86 2.59 -30.40 9.21
CA TYR A 86 3.73 -31.12 8.63
C TYR A 86 5.08 -30.37 8.63
N ARG A 87 5.17 -29.11 9.08
CA ARG A 87 6.42 -28.35 8.96
C ARG A 87 6.87 -27.68 10.26
N PRO A 88 8.11 -27.93 10.73
CA PRO A 88 8.66 -27.18 11.87
C PRO A 88 8.80 -25.70 11.50
N ALA A 89 8.49 -24.83 12.46
CA ALA A 89 8.50 -23.36 12.34
C ALA A 89 9.87 -22.74 11.96
N SER A 90 10.90 -23.54 11.73
CA SER A 90 12.28 -23.12 11.45
C SER A 90 12.58 -22.80 9.99
N ASP A 91 11.66 -23.08 9.05
CA ASP A 91 11.96 -23.06 7.61
C ASP A 91 11.64 -21.76 6.86
N GLY A 92 11.13 -20.70 7.53
CA GLY A 92 10.90 -19.39 6.90
C GLY A 92 9.90 -19.35 5.71
N TYR A 93 9.33 -20.50 5.32
CA TYR A 93 8.46 -20.68 4.15
C TYR A 93 6.97 -20.46 4.47
N ALA A 94 6.58 -20.54 5.74
CA ALA A 94 5.21 -20.32 6.21
C ALA A 94 4.70 -18.85 6.07
N PRO A 95 5.53 -17.80 6.31
CA PRO A 95 5.10 -16.41 6.20
C PRO A 95 4.65 -15.99 4.80
N VAL A 96 5.24 -16.58 3.75
CA VAL A 96 4.98 -16.17 2.36
C VAL A 96 3.62 -16.68 1.87
N ILE A 97 3.30 -17.95 2.09
CA ILE A 97 1.99 -18.52 1.71
C ILE A 97 0.89 -17.88 2.56
N ASP A 98 1.15 -17.60 3.84
CA ASP A 98 0.18 -16.93 4.71
C ASP A 98 -0.11 -15.52 4.22
N ARG A 99 0.92 -14.74 3.88
CA ARG A 99 0.73 -13.39 3.35
C ARG A 99 0.04 -13.40 1.98
N GLU A 100 0.37 -14.31 1.05
CA GLU A 100 -0.36 -14.44 -0.22
C GLU A 100 -1.84 -14.77 0.01
N TYR A 101 -2.14 -15.73 0.88
CA TYR A 101 -3.51 -16.07 1.23
C TYR A 101 -4.27 -14.86 1.79
N ARG A 102 -3.68 -14.13 2.74
CA ARG A 102 -4.29 -12.93 3.34
C ARG A 102 -4.55 -11.85 2.29
N LEU A 103 -3.57 -11.57 1.41
CA LEU A 103 -3.71 -10.60 0.32
C LEU A 103 -4.83 -10.99 -0.65
N ARG A 104 -4.78 -12.22 -1.18
CA ARG A 104 -5.76 -12.69 -2.18
C ARG A 104 -7.16 -12.80 -1.60
N LYS A 105 -7.29 -13.17 -0.32
CA LYS A 105 -8.56 -13.13 0.40
C LYS A 105 -9.11 -11.71 0.50
N ALA A 106 -8.30 -10.73 0.90
CA ALA A 106 -8.73 -9.33 1.01
C ALA A 106 -9.16 -8.77 -0.36
N VAL A 107 -8.39 -9.07 -1.42
CA VAL A 107 -8.70 -8.67 -2.80
C VAL A 107 -10.01 -9.28 -3.30
N LEU A 108 -10.24 -10.57 -3.05
CA LEU A 108 -11.49 -11.23 -3.42
C LEU A 108 -12.70 -10.53 -2.79
N LEU A 109 -12.62 -10.22 -1.49
CA LEU A 109 -13.71 -9.59 -0.76
C LEU A 109 -13.92 -8.14 -1.18
N ASP A 110 -12.85 -7.38 -1.41
CA ASP A 110 -12.92 -6.03 -1.97
C ASP A 110 -13.60 -6.01 -3.34
N ARG A 111 -13.27 -6.98 -4.21
CA ARG A 111 -13.90 -7.12 -5.53
C ARG A 111 -15.37 -7.53 -5.46
N VAL A 112 -15.75 -8.37 -4.50
CA VAL A 112 -17.16 -8.70 -4.24
C VAL A 112 -17.91 -7.43 -3.79
N ALA A 113 -17.34 -6.65 -2.89
CA ALA A 113 -17.92 -5.37 -2.46
C ALA A 113 -18.02 -4.35 -3.60
N LEU A 114 -17.06 -4.30 -4.52
CA LEU A 114 -17.09 -3.43 -5.70
C LEU A 114 -18.01 -3.93 -6.82
N SER A 115 -18.41 -5.20 -6.82
CA SER A 115 -19.29 -5.76 -7.84
C SER A 115 -20.75 -5.32 -7.64
N GLU A 116 -20.98 -4.01 -7.65
CA GLU A 116 -22.30 -3.41 -7.76
C GLU A 116 -22.84 -3.64 -9.18
N GLY A 117 -23.87 -4.49 -9.34
CA GLY A 117 -24.42 -4.74 -10.68
C GLY A 117 -25.44 -5.88 -10.88
N GLU A 118 -25.74 -6.70 -9.88
CA GLU A 118 -26.86 -7.66 -9.84
C GLU A 118 -27.58 -7.46 -8.51
N PRO A 119 -28.91 -7.68 -8.38
CA PRO A 119 -29.75 -7.00 -7.40
C PRO A 119 -29.59 -7.60 -6.00
N TRP A 120 -28.45 -7.36 -5.38
CA TRP A 120 -28.24 -7.64 -3.97
C TRP A 120 -29.17 -6.72 -3.17
N ALA A 121 -29.81 -7.30 -2.17
CA ALA A 121 -30.53 -6.49 -1.20
C ALA A 121 -29.52 -5.53 -0.52
N PRO A 122 -29.93 -4.30 -0.15
CA PRO A 122 -29.03 -3.31 0.45
C PRO A 122 -28.23 -3.84 1.66
N GLU A 123 -28.82 -4.76 2.42
CA GLU A 123 -28.18 -5.42 3.55
C GLU A 123 -26.98 -6.29 3.12
N VAL A 124 -27.11 -6.99 1.99
CA VAL A 124 -26.03 -7.84 1.45
C VAL A 124 -24.89 -6.98 0.90
N GLY A 125 -25.19 -5.81 0.33
CA GLY A 125 -24.18 -4.83 -0.05
C GLY A 125 -23.39 -4.32 1.16
N ALA A 126 -24.07 -3.93 2.23
CA ALA A 126 -23.44 -3.48 3.48
C ALA A 126 -22.58 -4.58 4.14
N ASP A 127 -23.05 -5.82 4.13
CA ASP A 127 -22.27 -6.96 4.63
C ASP A 127 -21.00 -7.19 3.78
N ALA A 128 -21.10 -7.08 2.46
CA ALA A 128 -19.94 -7.21 1.56
C ALA A 128 -18.90 -6.11 1.81
N GLU A 129 -19.35 -4.85 1.96
CA GLU A 129 -18.48 -3.73 2.31
C GLU A 129 -17.78 -3.95 3.67
N TRP A 130 -18.53 -4.34 4.70
CA TRP A 130 -17.99 -4.58 6.03
C TRP A 130 -16.96 -5.72 6.03
N VAL A 131 -17.28 -6.84 5.38
CA VAL A 131 -16.35 -7.98 5.28
C VAL A 131 -15.10 -7.64 4.48
N ALA A 132 -15.21 -6.82 3.42
CA ALA A 132 -14.07 -6.34 2.66
C ALA A 132 -13.16 -5.45 3.52
N GLU A 133 -13.74 -4.54 4.30
CA GLU A 133 -13.01 -3.65 5.21
C GLU A 133 -12.26 -4.46 6.28
N GLU A 134 -12.93 -5.38 6.96
CA GLU A 134 -12.31 -6.23 8.00
C GLU A 134 -11.16 -7.08 7.44
N ALA A 135 -11.30 -7.60 6.23
CA ALA A 135 -10.23 -8.34 5.57
C ALA A 135 -9.03 -7.44 5.23
N ALA A 136 -9.29 -6.20 4.79
CA ALA A 136 -8.25 -5.22 4.50
C ALA A 136 -7.51 -4.76 5.77
N VAL A 137 -8.25 -4.51 6.87
CA VAL A 137 -7.68 -4.21 8.18
C VAL A 137 -6.79 -5.34 8.67
N THR A 138 -7.27 -6.58 8.58
CA THR A 138 -6.54 -7.77 9.01
C THR A 138 -5.24 -7.93 8.22
N PHE A 139 -5.28 -7.78 6.90
CA PHE A 139 -4.10 -7.85 6.05
C PHE A 139 -3.09 -6.73 6.37
N THR A 140 -3.55 -5.49 6.42
CA THR A 140 -2.68 -4.32 6.69
C THR A 140 -2.03 -4.40 8.07
N SER A 141 -2.79 -4.84 9.09
CA SER A 141 -2.26 -5.00 10.45
C SER A 141 -1.20 -6.10 10.52
N ALA A 142 -1.42 -7.22 9.82
CA ALA A 142 -0.42 -8.28 9.73
C ALA A 142 0.85 -7.80 9.03
N ASP A 143 0.73 -7.08 7.91
CA ASP A 143 1.86 -6.49 7.20
C ASP A 143 2.64 -5.50 8.06
N HIS A 144 1.94 -4.66 8.83
CA HIS A 144 2.56 -3.73 9.77
C HIS A 144 3.38 -4.47 10.84
N LEU A 145 2.83 -5.52 11.44
CA LEU A 145 3.50 -6.30 12.49
C LEU A 145 4.69 -7.10 11.93
N ASP A 146 4.53 -7.64 10.73
CA ASP A 146 5.53 -8.48 10.07
C ASP A 146 6.60 -7.66 9.30
N GLY A 147 6.40 -6.34 9.15
CA GLY A 147 7.32 -5.43 8.46
C GLY A 147 7.30 -5.56 6.93
N PHE A 148 6.17 -6.01 6.36
CA PHE A 148 5.99 -6.18 4.91
C PHE A 148 5.31 -4.98 4.26
N GLY A 149 5.67 -4.70 3.02
CA GLY A 149 5.02 -3.70 2.17
C GLY A 149 5.82 -3.51 0.89
N ALA A 150 5.13 -3.47 -0.24
CA ALA A 150 5.78 -3.42 -1.55
C ALA A 150 5.49 -2.16 -2.36
N GLY A 151 4.37 -1.49 -2.09
CA GLY A 151 4.00 -0.28 -2.80
C GLY A 151 4.36 1.01 -2.04
N PRO A 152 4.00 2.17 -2.63
CA PRO A 152 4.41 3.48 -2.13
C PRO A 152 3.79 3.88 -0.79
N MET A 153 2.64 3.31 -0.41
CA MET A 153 2.01 3.50 0.90
C MET A 153 2.49 2.40 1.86
N PRO A 154 3.28 2.73 2.91
CA PRO A 154 3.63 1.78 3.96
C PRO A 154 2.40 1.35 4.78
N PRO A 155 2.38 0.13 5.35
CA PRO A 155 1.25 -0.34 6.15
C PRO A 155 0.98 0.53 7.39
N GLU A 156 2.02 1.15 7.98
CA GLU A 156 1.87 2.11 9.09
C GLU A 156 1.01 3.30 8.69
N VAL A 157 1.23 3.82 7.48
CA VAL A 157 0.53 4.99 6.95
C VAL A 157 -0.91 4.62 6.62
N ALA A 158 -1.12 3.46 6.00
CA ALA A 158 -2.45 2.93 5.74
C ALA A 158 -3.27 2.78 7.03
N TYR A 159 -2.65 2.23 8.09
CA TYR A 159 -3.27 2.08 9.41
C TYR A 159 -3.63 3.43 10.04
N GLN A 160 -2.72 4.41 10.00
CA GLN A 160 -2.97 5.74 10.56
C GLN A 160 -4.07 6.52 9.83
N GLN A 161 -4.22 6.28 8.52
CA GLN A 161 -5.17 6.99 7.66
C GLN A 161 -6.50 6.26 7.50
N GLY A 162 -6.59 4.99 7.93
CA GLY A 162 -7.74 4.14 7.64
C GLY A 162 -7.87 3.77 6.16
N ALA A 163 -6.78 3.83 5.39
CA ALA A 163 -6.75 3.60 3.95
C ALA A 163 -6.49 2.12 3.60
N TYR A 164 -7.20 1.21 4.28
CA TYR A 164 -6.90 -0.22 4.25
C TYR A 164 -7.17 -0.86 2.89
N ARG A 165 -8.31 -0.52 2.26
CA ARG A 165 -8.69 -1.07 0.96
C ARG A 165 -7.79 -0.54 -0.16
N GLU A 166 -7.35 0.72 -0.06
CA GLU A 166 -6.35 1.31 -0.95
C GLU A 166 -4.99 0.60 -0.84
N TYR A 167 -4.55 0.30 0.38
CA TYR A 167 -3.34 -0.47 0.64
C TYR A 167 -3.42 -1.88 0.03
N VAL A 168 -4.53 -2.60 0.21
CA VAL A 168 -4.75 -3.92 -0.42
C VAL A 168 -4.65 -3.85 -1.94
N ARG A 169 -5.30 -2.87 -2.57
CA ARG A 169 -5.26 -2.67 -4.03
C ARG A 169 -3.85 -2.41 -4.54
N GLN A 170 -3.10 -1.57 -3.83
CA GLN A 170 -1.69 -1.30 -4.12
C GLN A 170 -0.86 -2.59 -4.05
N GLU A 171 -0.95 -3.32 -2.94
CA GLU A 171 -0.15 -4.52 -2.71
C GLU A 171 -0.50 -5.62 -3.71
N TYR A 172 -1.77 -5.71 -4.12
CA TYR A 172 -2.19 -6.60 -5.19
C TYR A 172 -1.60 -6.21 -6.55
N ALA A 173 -1.61 -4.92 -6.90
CA ALA A 173 -0.99 -4.42 -8.13
C ALA A 173 0.54 -4.64 -8.13
N ALA A 174 1.19 -4.54 -6.96
CA ALA A 174 2.58 -4.93 -6.80
C ALA A 174 2.74 -6.44 -7.05
N TRP A 175 1.98 -7.29 -6.32
CA TRP A 175 1.89 -8.75 -6.46
C TRP A 175 1.78 -9.24 -7.90
N ARG A 176 0.86 -8.68 -8.66
CA ARG A 176 0.67 -9.02 -10.06
C ARG A 176 1.86 -8.69 -10.95
N ARG A 177 2.64 -7.64 -10.65
CA ARG A 177 3.78 -7.20 -11.46
C ARG A 177 5.04 -8.04 -11.25
N HIS A 178 5.29 -8.50 -10.03
CA HIS A 178 6.56 -9.12 -9.68
C HIS A 178 6.44 -10.61 -9.32
N GLY A 179 5.22 -11.12 -9.19
CA GLY A 179 4.96 -12.52 -8.87
C GLY A 179 5.48 -12.95 -7.50
N HIS A 180 5.39 -14.24 -7.23
CA HIS A 180 5.77 -14.85 -5.95
C HIS A 180 7.28 -14.74 -5.64
N ASP A 181 8.12 -14.41 -6.63
CA ASP A 181 9.57 -14.51 -6.52
C ASP A 181 10.27 -13.20 -6.10
N ARG A 182 9.57 -12.06 -6.05
CA ARG A 182 10.23 -10.74 -5.85
C ARG A 182 9.58 -9.75 -4.89
N LEU A 183 8.41 -10.04 -4.32
CA LEU A 183 7.70 -9.09 -3.43
C LEU A 183 7.75 -9.42 -1.95
N TRP A 184 8.35 -10.54 -1.61
CA TRP A 184 8.54 -10.95 -0.24
C TRP A 184 9.97 -10.69 0.22
N HIS A 185 10.67 -9.80 -0.47
CA HIS A 185 11.89 -9.20 0.07
C HIS A 185 11.47 -8.36 1.27
N CYS A 186 12.00 -8.71 2.43
CA CYS A 186 11.90 -7.85 3.59
C CYS A 186 12.44 -6.47 3.20
N THR A 187 11.86 -5.39 3.71
CA THR A 187 12.42 -4.03 3.54
C THR A 187 13.87 -3.90 4.02
N CYS A 188 14.35 -4.88 4.80
CA CYS A 188 15.71 -5.04 5.23
C CYS A 188 16.69 -5.61 4.17
N ASP A 189 16.22 -6.18 3.06
CA ASP A 189 17.10 -6.78 2.04
C ASP A 189 17.90 -5.74 1.24
N GLU A 190 17.50 -4.46 1.28
CA GLU A 190 18.24 -3.33 0.68
C GLU A 190 19.17 -2.62 1.68
N VAL A 191 19.09 -2.95 2.98
CA VAL A 191 19.86 -2.30 4.05
C VAL A 191 20.72 -3.34 4.74
N THR A 192 21.99 -3.42 4.37
CA THR A 192 22.96 -4.23 5.12
C THR A 192 22.99 -3.80 6.59
N GLU A 193 22.78 -4.80 7.46
CA GLU A 193 23.11 -4.89 8.89
C GLU A 193 21.94 -4.83 9.91
N GLY A 194 21.55 -6.02 10.38
CA GLY A 194 20.79 -6.25 11.62
C GLY A 194 19.92 -7.52 11.58
N PRO A 195 19.74 -8.27 12.68
CA PRO A 195 18.82 -9.40 12.72
C PRO A 195 17.39 -8.89 12.56
N CYS A 196 16.83 -9.07 11.38
CA CYS A 196 15.41 -8.83 11.13
C CYS A 196 14.58 -9.89 11.88
N PRO A 197 13.43 -9.54 12.49
CA PRO A 197 12.53 -10.53 13.08
C PRO A 197 12.11 -11.64 12.10
N ALA A 198 12.07 -11.34 10.79
CA ALA A 198 11.79 -12.29 9.72
C ALA A 198 13.01 -13.16 9.32
N HIS A 199 14.23 -12.71 9.63
CA HIS A 199 15.49 -13.43 9.40
C HIS A 199 16.33 -13.47 10.69
N PRO A 200 15.99 -14.32 11.68
CA PRO A 200 16.75 -14.38 12.94
C PRO A 200 18.19 -14.90 12.81
N LYS A 201 18.63 -15.31 11.61
CA LYS A 201 20.00 -15.76 11.30
C LYS A 201 20.43 -15.32 9.90
N PRO A 202 21.24 -14.26 9.75
CA PRO A 202 21.69 -13.79 8.45
C PRO A 202 22.86 -14.59 7.83
N ASP A 203 23.46 -15.55 8.55
CA ASP A 203 24.73 -16.19 8.16
C ASP A 203 24.66 -17.71 7.86
N PHE A 204 23.52 -18.26 7.44
CA PHE A 204 23.43 -19.67 6.99
C PHE A 204 22.56 -19.87 5.76
#